data_AF-A0A6I5CBM8-F1
#
_entry.id   AF-A0A6I5CBM8-F1
#
_cell.length_a   1.000
_cell.length_b   1.000
_cell.length_c   1.000
_cell.angle_alpha   90.00
_cell.angle_beta   90.00
_cell.angle_gamma   90.00
#
_symmetry.space_group_name_H-M   'P 1'
#
loop_
_entity.id
_entity.type
_entity.pdbx_description
1 polymer ?
#
loop_
_entity_poly.entity_id
_entity_poly.type
_entity_poly.pdbx_seq_one_letter_code
_entity_poly.pdbx_strand_id
1 'polypeptide(L)' 'ALYDPEPATPGRTYSTRGGFLHDMGSFDADLFRMSPREAKETDPQQRLLLEISWEALERAGLDPTGLKGSRT' A
#
# COMPACT_ATOMS: atom_id res chain seq x y z
N ALA A 1 8.09 -0.53 27.06
CA ALA A 1 6.78 -0.50 26.37
C ALA A 1 6.71 0.77 25.53
N LEU A 2 5.99 0.79 24.39
CA LEU A 2 5.86 1.99 23.55
C LEU A 2 4.83 2.99 24.11
N TYR A 3 3.83 2.49 24.84
CA TYR A 3 2.78 3.30 25.46
C TYR A 3 3.25 3.99 26.75
N ASP A 4 2.80 5.23 26.97
CA ASP A 4 2.92 6.00 28.21
C ASP A 4 1.73 6.97 28.29
N PRO A 5 0.91 6.95 29.35
CA PRO A 5 -0.22 7.88 29.47
C PRO A 5 0.20 9.35 29.64
N GLU A 6 1.44 9.64 30.09
CA GLU A 6 1.95 11.01 30.20
C GLU A 6 2.28 11.56 28.80
N PRO A 7 1.62 12.65 28.36
CA PRO A 7 1.94 13.28 27.09
C PRO A 7 3.39 13.80 27.06
N ALA A 8 3.96 13.88 25.86
CA ALA A 8 5.29 14.43 25.61
C ALA A 8 6.49 13.68 26.22
N THR A 9 6.32 12.48 26.79
CA THR A 9 7.45 11.58 27.09
C THR A 9 8.17 11.19 25.80
N PRO A 10 9.46 11.56 25.61
CA PRO A 10 10.17 11.28 24.36
C PRO A 10 10.22 9.78 24.02
N GLY A 11 9.91 9.43 22.77
CA GLY A 11 9.92 8.05 22.28
C GLY A 11 8.73 7.20 22.74
N ARG A 12 7.69 7.80 23.35
CA ARG A 12 6.46 7.11 23.76
C ARG A 12 5.23 7.67 23.03
N THR A 13 4.17 6.87 23.00
CA THR A 13 2.83 7.28 22.54
C THR A 13 1.84 7.26 23.71
N TYR A 14 0.96 8.25 23.78
CA TYR A 14 -0.16 8.30 24.74
C TYR A 14 -1.46 7.71 24.18
N SER A 15 -1.47 7.30 22.90
CA SER A 15 -2.59 6.61 22.27
C SER A 15 -2.22 5.18 21.89
N THR A 16 -3.15 4.26 22.13
CA THR A 16 -3.11 2.87 21.65
C THR A 16 -4.04 2.65 20.45
N ARG A 17 -4.69 3.71 19.95
CA ARG A 17 -5.66 3.64 18.85
C ARG A 17 -5.08 4.27 17.58
N GLY A 18 -5.39 3.66 16.45
CA GLY A 18 -5.09 4.15 15.11
C GLY A 18 -5.97 3.44 14.08
N GLY A 19 -6.08 4.03 12.88
CA GLY A 19 -6.71 3.38 11.73
C GLY A 19 -5.64 2.64 10.92
N PHE A 20 -5.79 1.33 10.76
CA PHE A 20 -4.85 0.49 10.03
C PHE A 20 -5.61 -0.30 8.97
N LEU A 21 -5.03 -0.40 7.78
CA LEU A 21 -5.55 -1.29 6.74
C LEU A 21 -5.33 -2.74 7.16
N HIS A 22 -6.32 -3.60 6.96
CA HIS A 22 -6.29 -4.99 7.41
C HIS A 22 -5.17 -5.80 6.73
N ASP A 23 -5.07 -5.67 5.40
CA ASP A 23 -4.24 -6.54 4.57
C ASP A 23 -3.08 -5.80 3.90
N MET A 24 -2.51 -4.80 4.58
CA MET A 24 -1.40 -3.98 4.04
C MET A 24 -0.15 -4.80 3.63
N GLY A 25 -0.02 -6.02 4.15
CA GLY A 25 1.04 -6.95 3.79
C GLY A 25 0.84 -7.61 2.42
N SER A 26 -0.41 -7.77 1.98
CA SER A 26 -0.78 -8.47 0.75
C SER A 26 -0.39 -7.67 -0.49
N PHE A 27 0.04 -8.37 -1.54
CA PHE A 27 0.32 -7.77 -2.84
C PHE A 27 0.40 -8.84 -3.94
N ASP A 28 -0.29 -8.64 -5.07
CA ASP A 28 -0.17 -9.52 -6.24
C ASP A 28 1.08 -9.16 -7.08
N ALA A 29 2.23 -9.69 -6.68
CA ALA A 29 3.49 -9.42 -7.36
C ALA A 29 3.53 -9.91 -8.82
N ASP A 30 2.84 -11.02 -9.13
CA ASP A 30 2.85 -11.63 -10.46
C ASP A 30 2.08 -10.77 -11.46
N LEU A 31 0.95 -10.18 -11.06
CA LEU A 31 0.19 -9.21 -11.87
C LEU A 31 1.08 -8.04 -12.32
N PHE A 32 1.88 -7.50 -11.40
CA PHE A 32 2.79 -6.38 -11.65
C PHE A 32 4.17 -6.81 -12.17
N ARG A 33 4.38 -8.11 -12.43
CA ARG A 33 5.63 -8.69 -12.93
C ARG A 33 6.85 -8.37 -12.04
N MET A 34 6.63 -8.31 -10.73
CA MET A 34 7.67 -8.10 -9.73
C MET A 34 8.15 -9.43 -9.18
N SER A 35 9.45 -9.56 -8.95
CA SER A 35 9.97 -10.73 -8.25
C SER A 35 9.56 -10.73 -6.76
N PRO A 36 9.48 -11.89 -6.07
CA PRO A 36 9.16 -11.92 -4.64
C PRO A 36 10.12 -11.09 -3.77
N ARG A 37 11.39 -11.02 -4.17
CA ARG A 37 12.40 -10.18 -3.49
C ARG A 37 12.07 -8.71 -3.68
N GLU A 38 11.81 -8.29 -4.92
CA GLU A 38 11.46 -6.91 -5.24
C GLU A 38 10.21 -6.48 -4.49
N ALA A 39 9.12 -7.23 -4.60
CA ALA A 39 7.84 -6.93 -3.94
C ALA A 39 7.99 -6.78 -2.41
N LYS A 40 8.84 -7.60 -1.78
CA LYS A 40 9.10 -7.52 -0.34
C LYS A 40 9.83 -6.23 0.07
N GLU A 41 10.74 -5.76 -0.77
CA GLU A 41 11.52 -4.54 -0.53
C GLU A 41 10.78 -3.27 -0.97
N THR A 42 9.75 -3.39 -1.81
CA THR A 42 8.90 -2.27 -2.24
C THR A 42 8.07 -1.73 -1.08
N ASP A 43 8.11 -0.40 -0.91
CA ASP A 43 7.33 0.31 0.11
C ASP A 43 5.83 -0.08 0.02
N PRO A 44 5.17 -0.42 1.13
CA PRO A 44 3.77 -0.84 1.12
C PRO A 44 2.83 0.17 0.45
N GLN A 45 3.09 1.48 0.58
CA GLN A 45 2.25 2.51 -0.06
C GLN A 45 2.38 2.48 -1.58
N GLN A 46 3.56 2.14 -2.12
CA GLN A 46 3.75 1.97 -3.56
C GLN A 46 3.01 0.74 -4.07
N ARG A 47 3.06 -0.38 -3.33
CA ARG A 47 2.30 -1.60 -3.64
C ARG A 47 0.79 -1.33 -3.64
N LEU A 48 0.29 -0.62 -2.62
CA LEU A 48 -1.10 -0.20 -2.55
C LEU A 48 -1.50 0.73 -3.71
N LEU A 49 -0.63 1.66 -4.10
CA LEU A 49 -0.89 2.56 -5.21
C LEU A 49 -1.06 1.79 -6.53
N LEU A 50 -0.25 0.76 -6.76
CA LEU A 50 -0.35 -0.09 -7.96
C LEU A 50 -1.69 -0.82 -8.02
N GLU A 51 -2.10 -1.45 -6.93
CA GLU A 51 -3.38 -2.18 -6.85
C GLU A 51 -4.58 -1.22 -7.02
N ILE A 52 -4.61 -0.12 -6.27
CA ILE A 52 -5.74 0.82 -6.33
C ILE A 52 -5.84 1.50 -7.71
N SER A 53 -4.70 1.80 -8.35
CA SER A 53 -4.71 2.35 -9.70
C SER A 53 -5.26 1.33 -10.71
N TRP A 54 -4.86 0.06 -10.59
CA TRP A 54 -5.39 -1.02 -11.42
C TRP A 54 -6.90 -1.17 -11.24
N GLU A 55 -7.36 -1.30 -10.00
CA GLU A 55 -8.79 -1.45 -9.70
C GLU A 55 -9.60 -0.22 -10.14
N ALA A 56 -9.04 0.99 -10.06
CA ALA A 56 -9.72 2.20 -10.50
C ALA A 56 -9.99 2.19 -12.00
N LEU A 57 -9.03 1.70 -12.80
CA LEU A 57 -9.19 1.54 -14.24
C LEU A 57 -10.23 0.47 -14.58
N GLU A 58 -10.19 -0.68 -13.90
CA GLU A 58 -11.18 -1.74 -14.07
C GLU A 58 -12.59 -1.26 -13.71
N ARG A 59 -12.74 -0.54 -12.60
CA ARG A 59 -14.03 0.06 -12.18
C ARG A 59 -14.53 1.12 -13.17
N ALA A 60 -13.63 1.77 -13.91
CA ALA A 60 -13.99 2.67 -15.00
C ALA A 60 -14.35 1.93 -16.31
N GLY A 61 -14.27 0.60 -16.34
CA GLY A 61 -14.52 -0.21 -17.53
C GLY A 61 -13.40 -0.13 -18.57
N LEU A 62 -12.20 0.30 -18.17
CA LEU A 62 -11.03 0.37 -19.03
C LEU A 62 -10.19 -0.90 -18.87
N ASP A 63 -9.67 -1.43 -19.97
CA ASP A 63 -8.60 -2.43 -19.94
C ASP A 63 -7.26 -1.73 -19.61
N PRO A 64 -6.67 -1.95 -18.43
CA PRO A 64 -5.43 -1.29 -18.04
C PRO A 64 -4.26 -1.62 -18.98
N THR A 65 -4.27 -2.81 -19.59
CA THR A 65 -3.21 -3.25 -20.50
C THR A 65 -3.25 -2.51 -21.84
N GLY A 66 -4.44 -2.10 -22.27
CA GLY A 66 -4.68 -1.31 -23.48
C GLY A 66 -4.25 0.16 -23.36
N LEU A 67 -3.99 0.66 -22.15
CA LEU A 67 -3.53 2.04 -21.92
C LEU A 67 -2.03 2.23 -22.13
N LYS A 68 -1.27 1.14 -22.25
CA LYS A 68 0.18 1.18 -22.44
C LYS A 68 0.53 1.96 -23.71
N GLY A 69 1.32 3.02 -23.57
CA GLY A 69 1.75 3.87 -24.68
C GLY A 69 0.76 4.99 -25.04
N SER A 70 -0.32 5.14 -24.28
CA SER A 70 -1.19 6.32 -24.36
C SER A 70 -0.57 7.52 -23.61
N ARG A 71 -1.23 8.68 -23.61
CA ARG A 71 -0.77 9.89 -22.89
C ARG A 71 -1.33 9.98 -21.47
N THR A 72 -1.39 8.85 -20.78
CA THR A 72 -1.77 8.75 -19.36
C THR A 72 -0.56 8.75 -18.47
#